data_AF-A0A5N8TFN6-F1
#
_entry.id   AF-A0A5N8TFN6-F1
#
_cell.length_a   1.000
_cell.length_b   1.000
_cell.length_c   1.000
_cell.angle_alpha   90.00
_cell.angle_beta   90.00
_cell.angle_gamma   90.00
#
_symmetry.space_group_name_H-M   'P 1'
#
loop_
_entity.id
_entity.type
_entity.pdbx_description
1 polymer ?
#
loop_
_entity_poly.entity_id
_entity_poly.type
_entity_poly.pdbx_seq_one_letter_code
_entity_poly.pdbx_strand_id
1 'polypeptide(L)' 'CDPTWPGTDHTREHIPALVYGKKVPAGSLGRRETFADIGQSLAEYFDVSPMDYGKSFL' A
#
# COMPACT_ATOMS: atom_id res chain seq x y z
N CYS A 1 10.42 -12.06 -1.08
CA CYS A 1 11.68 -12.70 -0.69
C CYS A 1 12.41 -13.05 -1.95
N ASP A 2 13.57 -12.44 -2.14
CA ASP A 2 14.44 -12.70 -3.26
C ASP A 2 14.91 -14.18 -3.21
N PRO A 3 14.53 -15.02 -4.19
CA PRO A 3 14.90 -16.43 -4.20
C PRO A 3 16.39 -16.65 -4.47
N THR A 4 17.13 -15.60 -4.83
CA THR A 4 18.59 -15.62 -5.03
C THR A 4 19.36 -15.15 -3.79
N TRP A 5 18.66 -14.69 -2.75
CA TRP A 5 19.27 -14.27 -1.48
C TRP A 5 19.81 -15.47 -0.69
N PRO A 6 21.03 -15.40 -0.13
CA PRO A 6 21.57 -16.47 0.68
C PRO A 6 20.85 -16.60 2.03
N GLY A 7 20.59 -17.84 2.45
CA GLY A 7 19.90 -18.14 3.72
C GLY A 7 18.38 -18.31 3.53
N THR A 8 17.62 -18.09 4.61
CA THR A 8 16.17 -18.34 4.63
C THR A 8 15.37 -17.19 5.24
N ASP A 9 16.01 -16.07 5.55
CA ASP A 9 15.33 -14.88 6.08
C ASP A 9 14.74 -14.04 4.95
N HIS A 10 13.82 -13.14 5.29
CA HIS A 10 13.20 -12.21 4.35
C HIS A 10 14.17 -11.12 3.90
N THR A 11 13.97 -10.63 2.69
CA THR A 11 14.63 -9.43 2.16
C THR A 11 13.80 -8.17 2.43
N ARG A 12 14.47 -7.07 2.79
CA ARG A 12 13.82 -5.76 3.01
C ARG A 12 13.67 -5.03 1.68
N GLU A 13 12.51 -5.17 1.06
CA GLU A 13 12.21 -4.60 -0.26
C GLU A 13 10.97 -3.70 -0.24
N HIS A 14 10.87 -2.81 -1.23
CA HIS A 14 9.61 -2.12 -1.51
C HIS A 14 8.62 -3.13 -2.13
N ILE A 15 7.34 -3.01 -1.78
CA ILE A 15 6.27 -3.80 -2.40
C ILE A 15 5.59 -3.01 -3.53
N PRO A 16 5.08 -3.67 -4.57
CA PRO A 16 4.17 -3.03 -5.50
C PRO A 16 2.78 -2.85 -4.86
N ALA A 17 2.11 -1.73 -5.18
CA ALA A 17 0.70 -1.52 -4.88
C ALA A 17 -0.04 -1.20 -6.17
N LEU A 18 -1.05 -2.00 -6.50
CA LEU A 18 -1.91 -1.81 -7.67
C LEU A 18 -3.34 -1.57 -7.20
N VAL A 19 -3.98 -0.51 -7.70
CA VAL A 19 -5.35 -0.15 -7.39
C VAL A 19 -6.14 -0.11 -8.68
N TYR A 20 -7.30 -0.77 -8.69
CA TYR A 20 -8.14 -0.89 -9.87
C TYR A 20 -9.60 -0.70 -9.49
N GLY A 21 -10.35 0.01 -10.33
CA GLY A 21 -11.78 0.18 -10.18
C GLY A 21 -12.31 1.19 -11.19
N LYS A 22 -13.62 1.17 -11.44
CA LYS A 22 -14.27 2.06 -12.41
C LYS A 22 -14.05 3.55 -12.14
N LYS A 23 -13.84 3.91 -10.87
CA LYS A 23 -13.64 5.29 -10.40
C LYS A 23 -12.17 5.64 -10.17
N VAL A 24 -11.24 4.71 -10.41
CA VAL A 24 -9.82 4.93 -10.17
C VAL A 24 -9.21 5.59 -11.41
N PRO A 25 -8.68 6.82 -11.30
CA PRO A 25 -8.02 7.46 -12.43
C PRO A 25 -6.75 6.67 -12.80
N ALA A 26 -6.48 6.55 -14.10
CA ALA A 26 -5.25 5.94 -14.57
C ALA A 26 -4.05 6.84 -14.20
N GLY A 27 -2.98 6.25 -13.68
CA GLY A 27 -1.77 6.98 -13.35
C GLY A 27 -0.94 6.31 -12.27
N SER A 28 0.12 7.01 -11.86
CA SER A 28 0.96 6.61 -10.75
C SER A 28 0.40 7.18 -9.44
N LEU A 29 0.30 6.34 -8.41
CA LEU A 29 0.01 6.76 -7.03
C LEU A 29 1.25 7.31 -6.30
N GLY A 30 2.40 7.33 -6.98
CA GLY A 30 3.70 7.68 -6.41
C GLY A 30 4.22 6.64 -5.42
N ARG A 31 5.36 6.95 -4.79
CA ARG A 31 5.89 6.15 -3.68
C ARG A 31 5.05 6.40 -2.42
N ARG A 32 4.78 5.35 -1.67
CA ARG A 32 4.13 5.43 -0.35
C ARG A 32 5.18 5.32 0.75
N GLU A 33 4.99 6.04 1.85
CA GLU A 33 5.95 6.05 2.97
C GLU A 33 5.74 4.88 3.92
N THR A 34 4.53 4.29 3.93
CA THR A 34 4.16 3.21 4.85
C THR A 34 3.10 2.31 4.23
N PHE A 35 3.06 1.05 4.65
CA PHE A 35 2.00 0.12 4.27
C PHE A 35 0.65 0.50 4.90
N ALA A 36 0.67 1.31 5.97
CA ALA A 36 -0.53 1.80 6.63
C ALA A 36 -1.42 2.65 5.70
N ASP A 37 -0.86 3.23 4.63
CA ASP A 37 -1.62 3.96 3.61
C ASP A 37 -2.74 3.10 3.00
N ILE A 38 -2.53 1.79 2.87
CA ILE A 38 -3.57 0.86 2.38
C ILE A 38 -4.74 0.80 3.36
N GLY A 39 -4.44 0.62 4.65
CA GLY A 39 -5.47 0.58 5.70
C GLY A 39 -6.22 1.90 5.84
N GLN A 40 -5.51 3.03 5.78
CA GLN A 40 -6.12 4.35 5.83
C GLN A 40 -7.04 4.62 4.63
N SER A 41 -6.64 4.21 3.42
CA SER A 41 -7.51 4.28 2.23
C SER A 41 -8.77 3.41 2.37
N LEU A 42 -8.66 2.21 2.95
CA LEU A 42 -9.83 1.37 3.21
C LEU A 42 -10.77 1.99 4.27
N ALA A 43 -10.20 2.58 5.32
CA ALA A 43 -10.97 3.24 6.36
C ALA A 43 -11.81 4.40 5.79
N GLU A 44 -11.21 5.21 4.92
CA GLU A 44 -11.92 6.26 4.19
C GLU A 44 -12.98 5.70 3.23
N TYR A 45 -12.65 4.65 2.46
CA TYR A 45 -13.60 4.07 1.50
C TYR A 45 -14.90 3.55 2.14
N PHE A 46 -14.79 2.95 3.32
CA PHE A 46 -15.92 2.35 4.05
C PHE A 46 -16.55 3.29 5.08
N ASP A 47 -16.07 4.54 5.19
CA ASP A 47 -16.53 5.52 6.16
C ASP A 47 -16.50 5.01 7.61
N VAL A 48 -15.37 4.41 8.00
CA VAL A 48 -15.09 3.97 9.37
C VAL A 48 -14.03 4.86 10.03
N SER A 49 -13.79 4.66 11.33
CA SER A 49 -12.82 5.48 12.08
C SER A 49 -11.43 5.48 11.41
N PRO A 50 -10.74 6.63 11.34
CA PRO A 50 -9.37 6.71 10.83
C PRO A 50 -8.39 5.84 11.59
N MET A 51 -7.30 5.44 10.92
CA MET A 51 -6.18 4.74 11.53
C MET A 51 -5.20 5.75 12.15
N ASP A 52 -4.40 5.31 13.11
CA ASP A 52 -3.35 6.15 13.72
C ASP A 52 -2.22 6.51 12.73
N TYR A 53 -2.05 5.72 11.67
CA TYR A 53 -0.97 5.85 10.70
C TYR A 53 -1.48 5.73 9.26
N GLY A 54 -0.70 6.31 8.37
CA GLY A 54 -0.92 6.25 6.93
C GLY A 54 -1.63 7.49 6.40
N LYS A 55 -1.58 7.62 5.08
CA LYS A 55 -2.27 8.64 4.30
C LYS A 55 -3.08 7.95 3.23
N SER A 56 -4.37 8.25 3.20
CA SER A 56 -5.25 7.79 2.13
C SER A 56 -4.77 8.29 0.76
N PHE A 57 -5.15 7.56 -0.28
CA PHE A 57 -4.88 7.88 -1.67
C PHE A 57 -6.13 7.75 -2.55
N LEU A 58 -7.32 7.85 -1.94
CA LEU A 58 -8.61 7.91 -2.62
C LEU A 58 -9.02 9.35 -2.99
#